data_AF-A0A1Q7KEZ2-F1
#
_entry.id   AF-A0A1Q7KEZ2-F1
#
_cell.length_a   1.000
_cell.length_b   1.000
_cell.length_c   1.000
_cell.angle_alpha   90.00
_cell.angle_beta   90.00
_cell.angle_gamma   90.00
#
_symmetry.space_group_name_H-M   'P 1'
#
loop_
_entity.id
_entity.type
_entity.pdbx_description
1 polymer ?
#
loop_
_entity_poly.entity_id
_entity_poly.type
_entity_poly.pdbx_seq_one_letter_code
_entity_poly.pdbx_strand_id
1 'polypeptide(L)'
;MSATRRTVTVQLNSDLLTLGRACGILRRRNQPIRDFAVDSRGVPGVWRMSCEIDADDATADNLVLQIQNVIGVRKATITAISSGGNMGAAVRVYYEKDTDPARLRDRVFAIIGYGSQGHAHAQNLRDSGARVIVGLRANGASWKRATADGLEARPVAEAARAADVIMMLVPDQEQRAVYEAAIAPALTAGKTLMFAHGFNVHFGEIVPPPGVDVSMIAPKSPGHLVRSEYAAGRGVPGLVAVHQDASGQALPNALAYATGIGCSRAGVLATTFAEETETDLFGEQAVLCGGVTALIQAGFETLTEAGYAPEMAYFECLHELKLIVDLIYRGGLSFMRHSISDTAEYGDLTRGERVISPAVRAEMRRLLADIRSGAFAKEWIAESRAGAPRFNELRRKAQQQPIEQVGALLRAMMPWTEEGARGSGLGTRKGQGSSEPLAPSPEPRREPLRA
;
A
#
# COMPACT_ATOMS: atom_id res chain seq x y z
N MET A 1 -21.49 24.77 -31.36
CA MET A 1 -21.68 24.13 -30.03
C MET A 1 -20.59 23.10 -29.88
N SER A 2 -19.78 23.18 -28.82
CA SER A 2 -18.65 22.26 -28.60
C SER A 2 -19.20 20.87 -28.26
N ALA A 3 -18.89 19.85 -29.05
CA ALA A 3 -19.23 18.47 -28.71
C ALA A 3 -18.60 18.12 -27.35
N THR A 4 -19.42 17.63 -26.42
CA THR A 4 -18.97 17.25 -25.07
C THR A 4 -18.85 15.72 -25.04
N ARG A 5 -17.79 15.17 -24.43
CA ARG A 5 -17.65 13.72 -24.37
C ARG A 5 -18.70 13.09 -23.46
N ARG A 6 -19.32 12.01 -23.93
CA ARG A 6 -20.34 11.26 -23.20
C ARG A 6 -20.04 9.78 -23.22
N THR A 7 -20.19 9.13 -22.07
CA THR A 7 -20.16 7.67 -21.99
C THR A 7 -21.59 7.15 -21.97
N VAL A 8 -21.93 6.31 -22.95
CA VAL A 8 -23.20 5.57 -22.98
C VAL A 8 -22.91 4.16 -22.44
N THR A 9 -23.57 3.80 -21.34
CA THR A 9 -23.48 2.46 -20.74
C THR A 9 -24.81 1.74 -20.88
N VAL A 10 -24.76 0.49 -21.33
CA VAL A 10 -25.94 -0.34 -21.63
C VAL A 10 -25.77 -1.68 -20.96
N GLN A 11 -26.75 -2.07 -20.15
CA GLN A 11 -26.90 -3.42 -19.62
C GLN A 11 -27.84 -4.19 -20.53
N LEU A 12 -27.36 -5.29 -21.09
CA LEU A 12 -28.09 -6.16 -22.00
C LEU A 12 -28.12 -7.59 -21.45
N ASN A 13 -29.15 -8.35 -21.81
CA ASN A 13 -29.13 -9.80 -21.64
C ASN A 13 -27.90 -10.39 -22.35
N SER A 14 -27.35 -11.49 -21.83
CA SER A 14 -26.18 -12.17 -22.39
C SER A 14 -26.51 -12.93 -23.68
N ASP A 15 -26.95 -12.21 -24.71
CA ASP A 15 -27.27 -12.73 -26.02
C ASP A 15 -26.73 -11.79 -27.13
N LEU A 16 -26.15 -12.39 -28.16
CA LEU A 16 -25.50 -11.66 -29.26
C LEU A 16 -26.51 -10.86 -30.11
N LEU A 17 -27.78 -11.25 -30.13
CA LEU A 17 -28.81 -10.59 -30.92
C LEU A 17 -29.14 -9.21 -30.33
N THR A 18 -29.27 -9.11 -29.01
CA THR A 18 -29.48 -7.87 -28.28
C THR A 18 -28.27 -6.93 -28.44
N LEU A 19 -27.05 -7.46 -28.31
CA LEU A 19 -25.83 -6.68 -28.53
C LEU A 19 -25.78 -6.12 -29.96
N GLY A 20 -26.08 -6.95 -30.97
CA GLY A 20 -26.12 -6.55 -32.37
C GLY A 20 -27.15 -5.46 -32.65
N ARG A 21 -28.35 -5.54 -32.04
CA ARG A 21 -29.41 -4.52 -32.16
C ARG A 21 -28.97 -3.18 -31.53
N ALA A 22 -28.35 -3.22 -30.36
CA ALA A 22 -27.84 -2.02 -29.68
C ALA A 22 -26.72 -1.34 -30.49
N CYS A 23 -25.76 -2.12 -31.00
CA CYS A 23 -24.71 -1.64 -31.91
C CYS A 23 -25.29 -1.06 -33.21
N GLY A 24 -26.37 -1.66 -33.73
CA GLY A 24 -27.08 -1.17 -34.91
C GLY A 24 -27.66 0.24 -34.74
N ILE A 25 -28.11 0.60 -33.53
CA ILE A 25 -28.57 1.97 -33.23
C ILE A 25 -27.39 2.95 -33.25
N LEU A 26 -26.28 2.59 -32.60
CA LEU A 26 -25.06 3.41 -32.58
C LEU A 26 -24.57 3.71 -34.01
N ARG A 27 -24.53 2.68 -34.88
CA ARG A 27 -24.11 2.80 -36.28
C ARG A 27 -25.06 3.68 -37.10
N ARG A 28 -26.37 3.56 -36.95
CA ARG A 28 -27.37 4.35 -37.70
C ARG A 28 -27.31 5.85 -37.39
N ARG A 29 -26.83 6.22 -36.21
CA ARG A 29 -26.78 7.62 -35.75
C ARG A 29 -25.51 8.37 -36.17
N ASN A 30 -24.58 7.67 -36.83
CA ASN A 30 -23.33 8.21 -37.36
C ASN A 30 -22.54 9.08 -36.34
N GLN A 31 -22.60 8.69 -35.06
CA GLN A 31 -21.86 9.38 -34.00
C GLN A 31 -20.41 8.88 -33.99
N PRO A 32 -19.40 9.78 -33.87
CA PRO A 32 -18.02 9.36 -33.71
C PRO A 32 -17.87 8.57 -32.41
N ILE A 33 -17.54 7.28 -32.50
CA ILE A 33 -17.26 6.43 -31.34
C ILE A 33 -15.75 6.45 -31.12
N ARG A 34 -15.34 6.87 -29.92
CA ARG A 34 -13.92 6.98 -29.52
C ARG A 34 -13.41 5.71 -28.86
N ASP A 35 -14.24 5.11 -28.03
CA ASP A 35 -13.95 3.86 -27.34
C ASP A 35 -15.21 3.00 -27.26
N PHE A 36 -15.01 1.68 -27.24
CA PHE A 36 -16.07 0.69 -27.19
C PHE A 36 -15.59 -0.54 -26.44
N ALA A 37 -16.30 -0.90 -25.38
CA ALA A 37 -16.02 -2.10 -24.60
C ALA A 37 -17.30 -2.89 -24.33
N VAL A 38 -17.15 -4.21 -24.27
CA VAL A 38 -18.19 -5.13 -23.80
C VAL A 38 -17.57 -6.03 -22.74
N ASP A 39 -18.17 -6.07 -21.57
CA ASP A 39 -17.77 -6.97 -20.49
C ASP A 39 -18.95 -7.79 -19.98
N SER A 40 -18.65 -8.94 -19.38
CA SER A 40 -19.61 -9.80 -18.71
C SER A 40 -19.34 -9.86 -17.20
N ARG A 41 -18.63 -8.85 -16.64
CA ARG A 41 -18.20 -8.85 -15.24
C ARG A 41 -19.30 -8.24 -14.38
N GLY A 42 -19.95 -9.08 -13.57
CA GLY A 42 -21.00 -8.65 -12.65
C GLY A 42 -22.10 -9.69 -12.52
N VAL A 43 -23.32 -9.32 -12.90
CA VAL A 43 -24.52 -10.15 -12.74
C VAL A 43 -24.53 -11.27 -13.79
N PRO A 44 -24.62 -12.56 -13.40
CA PRO A 44 -24.75 -13.67 -14.34
C PRO A 44 -25.92 -13.45 -15.31
N GLY A 45 -25.68 -13.70 -16.60
CA GLY A 45 -26.69 -13.50 -17.64
C GLY A 45 -26.86 -12.05 -18.14
N VAL A 46 -25.99 -11.13 -17.72
CA VAL A 46 -25.99 -9.73 -18.15
C VAL A 46 -24.63 -9.35 -18.72
N TRP A 47 -24.64 -8.72 -19.89
CA TRP A 47 -23.47 -8.05 -20.45
C TRP A 47 -23.59 -6.54 -20.26
N ARG A 48 -22.45 -5.88 -20.10
CA ARG A 48 -22.34 -4.43 -20.09
C ARG A 48 -21.60 -3.99 -21.35
N MET A 49 -22.26 -3.19 -22.16
CA MET A 49 -21.65 -2.48 -23.29
C MET A 49 -21.44 -1.02 -22.88
N SER A 50 -20.25 -0.48 -23.08
CA SER A 50 -19.97 0.94 -22.89
C SER A 50 -19.32 1.52 -24.14
N CYS A 51 -19.76 2.71 -24.56
CA CYS A 51 -19.09 3.45 -25.63
C CYS A 51 -18.94 4.93 -25.28
N GLU A 52 -17.85 5.52 -25.77
CA GLU A 52 -17.61 6.96 -25.69
C GLU A 52 -17.97 7.63 -27.01
N ILE A 53 -18.81 8.66 -26.96
CA ILE A 53 -19.27 9.41 -28.12
C ILE A 53 -19.01 10.92 -27.96
N ASP A 54 -18.76 11.57 -29.09
CA ASP A 54 -18.70 13.04 -29.19
C ASP A 54 -20.09 13.57 -29.59
N ALA A 55 -20.93 13.94 -28.60
CA ALA A 55 -22.31 14.38 -28.84
C ALA A 55 -22.77 15.49 -27.87
N ASP A 56 -23.74 16.32 -28.28
CA ASP A 56 -24.44 17.22 -27.35
C ASP A 56 -25.44 16.48 -26.47
N ASP A 57 -25.91 17.11 -25.38
CA ASP A 57 -26.84 16.51 -24.41
C ASP A 57 -28.10 15.96 -25.09
N ALA A 58 -28.72 16.75 -25.97
CA ALA A 58 -29.94 16.37 -26.66
C ALA A 58 -29.76 15.13 -27.56
N THR A 59 -28.64 15.06 -28.29
CA THR A 59 -28.32 13.93 -29.18
C THR A 59 -28.05 12.66 -28.36
N ALA A 60 -27.35 12.82 -27.25
CA ALA A 60 -26.91 11.70 -26.42
C ALA A 60 -28.07 11.14 -25.56
N ASP A 61 -28.97 11.99 -25.06
CA ASP A 61 -30.21 11.57 -24.40
C ASP A 61 -31.15 10.83 -25.35
N ASN A 62 -31.32 11.35 -26.57
CA ASN A 62 -32.11 10.68 -27.61
C ASN A 62 -31.55 9.30 -27.98
N LEU A 63 -30.22 9.16 -27.98
CA LEU A 63 -29.56 7.89 -28.23
C LEU A 63 -29.84 6.88 -27.09
N VAL A 64 -29.74 7.30 -25.83
CA VAL A 64 -30.06 6.44 -24.67
C VAL A 64 -31.52 5.98 -24.71
N LEU A 65 -32.46 6.89 -24.98
CA LEU A 65 -33.89 6.54 -25.06
C LEU A 65 -34.16 5.48 -26.13
N GLN A 66 -33.46 5.56 -27.27
CA GLN A 66 -33.62 4.59 -28.35
C GLN A 66 -33.02 3.23 -28.01
N ILE A 67 -31.85 3.22 -27.37
CA ILE A 67 -31.22 1.98 -26.92
C ILE A 67 -32.05 1.33 -25.80
N GLN A 68 -32.62 2.13 -24.90
CA GLN A 68 -33.48 1.65 -23.81
C GLN A 68 -34.73 0.90 -24.33
N ASN A 69 -35.21 1.22 -25.54
CA ASN A 69 -36.35 0.57 -26.17
C ASN A 69 -36.01 -0.71 -26.95
N VAL A 70 -34.74 -1.13 -26.98
CA VAL A 70 -34.33 -2.38 -27.64
C VAL A 70 -34.72 -3.58 -26.78
N ILE A 71 -35.44 -4.53 -27.37
CA ILE A 71 -35.75 -5.83 -26.74
C ILE A 71 -34.45 -6.50 -26.30
N GLY A 72 -34.34 -6.77 -25.00
CA GLY A 72 -33.16 -7.38 -24.36
C GLY A 72 -32.25 -6.40 -23.62
N VAL A 73 -32.43 -5.08 -23.82
CA VAL A 73 -31.76 -4.05 -23.01
C VAL A 73 -32.49 -3.88 -21.69
N ARG A 74 -31.77 -4.04 -20.58
CA ARG A 74 -32.28 -3.86 -19.22
C ARG A 74 -32.22 -2.41 -18.79
N LYS A 75 -31.11 -1.73 -19.11
CA LYS A 75 -30.87 -0.34 -18.72
C LYS A 75 -29.88 0.31 -19.66
N ALA A 76 -30.16 1.51 -20.12
CA ALA A 76 -29.24 2.38 -20.83
C ALA A 76 -29.11 3.69 -20.04
N THR A 77 -27.88 4.17 -19.88
CA THR A 77 -27.57 5.40 -19.14
C THR A 77 -26.49 6.18 -19.83
N ILE A 78 -26.54 7.49 -19.68
CA ILE A 78 -25.50 8.40 -20.12
C ILE A 78 -24.83 9.03 -18.89
N THR A 79 -23.51 9.23 -18.99
CA THR A 79 -22.75 10.00 -18.00
C THR A 79 -21.91 11.03 -18.72
N ALA A 80 -21.98 12.29 -18.27
CA ALA A 80 -21.07 13.33 -18.70
C ALA A 80 -19.67 12.98 -18.20
N ILE A 81 -18.67 12.96 -19.09
CA ILE A 81 -17.29 12.86 -18.63
C ILE A 81 -16.94 14.24 -18.06
N SER A 82 -17.09 14.42 -16.74
CA SER A 82 -16.29 15.43 -16.06
C SER A 82 -14.84 14.99 -16.17
N SER A 83 -13.92 15.94 -16.30
CA SER A 83 -12.47 15.70 -16.40
C SER A 83 -11.84 15.08 -15.14
N GLY A 84 -12.61 14.36 -14.32
CA GLY A 84 -12.14 13.46 -13.28
C GLY A 84 -12.26 12.03 -13.77
N GLY A 85 -11.12 11.40 -14.06
CA GLY A 85 -11.07 9.96 -14.33
C GLY A 85 -11.79 9.18 -13.24
N ASN A 86 -12.56 8.17 -13.68
CA ASN A 86 -13.19 7.11 -12.90
C ASN A 86 -12.92 7.19 -11.38
N MET A 87 -13.67 8.03 -10.65
CA MET A 87 -13.77 7.88 -9.20
C MET A 87 -14.56 6.59 -8.98
N GLY A 88 -13.82 5.48 -8.90
CA GLY A 88 -14.36 4.19 -8.50
C GLY A 88 -15.18 4.35 -7.23
N ALA A 89 -16.15 3.45 -7.03
CA ALA A 89 -16.95 3.41 -5.81
C ALA A 89 -16.06 3.68 -4.58
N ALA A 90 -16.44 4.68 -3.77
CA ALA A 90 -15.62 5.13 -2.66
C ALA A 90 -15.12 3.93 -1.84
N VAL A 91 -13.81 3.82 -1.69
CA VAL A 91 -13.18 2.74 -0.91
C VAL A 91 -13.75 2.79 0.50
N ARG A 92 -14.30 1.67 0.98
CA ARG A 92 -14.86 1.61 2.33
C ARG A 92 -13.71 1.72 3.33
N VAL A 93 -13.80 2.74 4.20
CA VAL A 93 -12.83 2.98 5.27
C VAL A 93 -13.48 2.66 6.61
N TYR A 94 -12.78 1.90 7.44
CA TYR A 94 -13.17 1.54 8.80
C TYR A 94 -12.27 2.26 9.81
N TYR A 95 -12.87 2.78 10.86
CA TYR A 95 -12.18 3.37 12.01
C TYR A 95 -12.50 2.57 13.28
N GLU A 96 -11.96 2.97 14.44
CA GLU A 96 -12.16 2.27 15.71
C GLU A 96 -13.64 1.99 16.02
N LYS A 97 -14.53 2.94 15.73
CA LYS A 97 -15.99 2.83 15.91
C LYS A 97 -16.66 1.73 15.08
N ASP A 98 -16.01 1.30 14.00
CA ASP A 98 -16.51 0.30 13.06
C ASP A 98 -15.97 -1.11 13.39
N THR A 99 -15.22 -1.23 14.49
CA THR A 99 -14.57 -2.48 14.94
C THR A 99 -15.00 -2.85 16.35
N ASP A 100 -14.80 -4.12 16.74
CA ASP A 100 -15.07 -4.59 18.09
C ASP A 100 -13.80 -5.17 18.73
N PRO A 101 -13.12 -4.41 19.61
CA PRO A 101 -11.90 -4.88 20.28
C PRO A 101 -12.18 -6.00 21.27
N ALA A 102 -13.42 -6.22 21.71
CA ALA A 102 -13.75 -7.36 22.59
C ALA A 102 -13.41 -8.70 21.93
N ARG A 103 -13.39 -8.74 20.60
CA ARG A 103 -12.99 -9.92 19.83
C ARG A 103 -11.53 -10.28 20.06
N LEU A 104 -10.66 -9.39 20.53
CA LEU A 104 -9.26 -9.76 20.84
C LEU A 104 -9.15 -10.64 22.11
N ARG A 105 -10.20 -10.68 22.93
CA ARG A 105 -10.24 -11.49 24.16
C ARG A 105 -10.56 -12.94 23.85
N ASP A 106 -10.19 -13.82 24.79
CA ASP A 106 -10.47 -15.26 24.76
C ASP A 106 -9.94 -16.01 23.52
N ARG A 107 -8.99 -15.40 22.81
CA ARG A 107 -8.28 -15.97 21.66
C ARG A 107 -6.78 -15.88 21.84
N VAL A 108 -6.09 -16.89 21.33
CA VAL A 108 -4.63 -16.94 21.29
C VAL A 108 -4.15 -16.55 19.89
N PHE A 109 -3.29 -15.55 19.82
CA PHE A 109 -2.68 -15.05 18.58
C PHE A 109 -1.24 -15.53 18.48
N ALA A 110 -0.95 -16.36 17.47
CA ALA A 110 0.43 -16.72 17.12
C ALA A 110 0.97 -15.73 16.08
N ILE A 111 2.03 -15.02 16.45
CA ILE A 111 2.80 -14.17 15.53
C ILE A 111 4.02 -14.95 15.05
N ILE A 112 4.01 -15.39 13.79
CA ILE A 112 5.06 -16.24 13.23
C ILE A 112 6.14 -15.33 12.62
N GLY A 113 7.31 -15.28 13.26
CA GLY A 113 8.37 -14.35 12.93
C GLY A 113 8.35 -13.08 13.78
N TYR A 114 9.55 -12.55 14.08
CA TYR A 114 9.72 -11.38 14.94
C TYR A 114 10.69 -10.38 14.31
N GLY A 115 10.48 -10.08 13.02
CA GLY A 115 11.23 -9.10 12.25
C GLY A 115 10.67 -7.67 12.42
N SER A 116 10.61 -6.92 11.31
CA SER A 116 10.07 -5.55 11.29
C SER A 116 8.59 -5.52 11.68
N GLN A 117 7.70 -6.19 10.92
CA GLN A 117 6.27 -6.25 11.24
C GLN A 117 5.98 -7.11 12.47
N GLY A 118 6.65 -8.26 12.61
CA GLY A 118 6.43 -9.21 13.70
C GLY A 118 6.56 -8.61 15.09
N HIS A 119 7.59 -7.76 15.32
CA HIS A 119 7.74 -7.12 16.63
C HIS A 119 6.60 -6.12 16.92
N ALA A 120 6.18 -5.34 15.92
CA ALA A 120 5.17 -4.32 16.08
C ALA A 120 3.80 -4.94 16.34
N HIS A 121 3.40 -5.91 15.52
CA HIS A 121 2.14 -6.62 15.67
C HIS A 121 2.04 -7.29 17.04
N ALA A 122 3.07 -8.04 17.44
CA ALA A 122 3.07 -8.75 18.71
C ALA A 122 2.98 -7.83 19.92
N GLN A 123 3.78 -6.76 19.96
CA GLN A 123 3.78 -5.83 21.08
C GLN A 123 2.48 -5.01 21.13
N ASN A 124 2.01 -4.51 19.97
CA ASN A 124 0.78 -3.72 19.92
C ASN A 124 -0.44 -4.57 20.31
N LEU A 125 -0.53 -5.82 19.85
CA LEU A 125 -1.62 -6.73 20.23
C LEU A 125 -1.62 -7.03 21.73
N ARG A 126 -0.45 -7.29 22.32
CA ARG A 126 -0.32 -7.50 23.76
C ARG A 126 -0.76 -6.25 24.52
N ASP A 127 -0.30 -5.07 24.10
CA ASP A 127 -0.65 -3.80 24.74
C ASP A 127 -2.16 -3.49 24.59
N SER A 128 -2.79 -4.02 23.53
CA SER A 128 -4.25 -4.00 23.32
C SER A 128 -5.02 -5.10 24.09
N GLY A 129 -4.34 -5.89 24.95
CA GLY A 129 -4.95 -6.90 25.81
C GLY A 129 -5.16 -8.28 25.18
N ALA A 130 -4.59 -8.54 24.00
CA ALA A 130 -4.64 -9.86 23.36
C ALA A 130 -3.61 -10.81 23.98
N ARG A 131 -3.94 -12.12 24.01
CA ARG A 131 -2.97 -13.16 24.38
C ARG A 131 -2.10 -13.51 23.16
N VAL A 132 -0.82 -13.14 23.22
CA VAL A 132 0.13 -13.28 22.11
C VAL A 132 1.21 -14.33 22.41
N ILE A 133 1.44 -15.23 21.46
CA ILE A 133 2.58 -16.16 21.42
C ILE A 133 3.39 -15.84 20.17
N VAL A 134 4.72 -15.76 20.29
CA VAL A 134 5.61 -15.54 19.14
C VAL A 134 6.22 -16.88 18.71
N GLY A 135 5.92 -17.30 17.48
CA GLY A 135 6.45 -18.53 16.88
C GLY A 135 7.81 -18.27 16.24
N LEU A 136 8.89 -18.86 16.79
CA LEU A 136 10.26 -18.61 16.36
C LEU A 136 11.12 -19.88 16.35
N ARG A 137 12.28 -19.80 15.68
CA ARG A 137 13.35 -20.80 15.85
C ARG A 137 13.94 -20.66 17.25
N ALA A 138 14.00 -21.77 17.98
CA ALA A 138 14.55 -21.81 19.34
C ALA A 138 15.97 -21.21 19.41
N ASN A 139 16.24 -20.45 20.49
CA ASN A 139 17.54 -19.87 20.83
C ASN A 139 18.14 -18.85 19.83
N GLY A 140 17.37 -18.41 18.82
CA GLY A 140 17.81 -17.39 17.86
C GLY A 140 17.85 -15.96 18.41
N ALA A 141 18.39 -15.02 17.63
CA ALA A 141 18.44 -13.60 18.02
C ALA A 141 17.04 -12.99 18.21
N SER A 142 16.11 -13.32 17.31
CA SER A 142 14.71 -12.90 17.40
C SER A 142 14.00 -13.48 18.62
N TRP A 143 14.34 -14.72 19.03
CA TRP A 143 13.81 -15.35 20.24
C TRP A 143 14.22 -14.55 21.47
N LYS A 144 15.52 -14.28 21.62
CA LYS A 144 16.05 -13.48 22.73
C LYS A 144 15.40 -12.10 22.78
N ARG A 145 15.20 -11.45 21.62
CA ARG A 145 14.52 -10.15 21.53
C ARG A 145 13.07 -10.22 21.98
N ALA A 146 12.28 -11.18 21.47
CA ALA A 146 10.89 -11.35 21.87
C ALA A 146 10.74 -11.60 23.38
N THR A 147 11.60 -12.44 23.97
CA THR A 147 11.61 -12.68 25.41
C THR A 147 12.01 -11.45 26.21
N ALA A 148 13.02 -10.69 25.75
CA ALA A 148 13.43 -9.43 26.38
C ALA A 148 12.32 -8.37 26.34
N ASP A 149 11.51 -8.38 25.27
CA ASP A 149 10.32 -7.53 25.13
C ASP A 149 9.14 -8.02 25.98
N GLY A 150 9.27 -9.11 26.74
CA GLY A 150 8.24 -9.64 27.64
C GLY A 150 7.16 -10.45 26.94
N LEU A 151 7.46 -11.05 25.79
CA LEU A 151 6.54 -11.93 25.05
C LEU A 151 6.89 -13.40 25.24
N GLU A 152 5.86 -14.24 25.25
CA GLU A 152 6.02 -15.69 25.24
C GLU A 152 6.51 -16.14 23.86
N ALA A 153 7.68 -16.79 23.80
CA ALA A 153 8.23 -17.36 22.58
C ALA A 153 8.12 -18.90 22.61
N ARG A 154 7.68 -19.49 21.50
CA ARG A 154 7.58 -20.95 21.32
C ARG A 154 8.12 -21.37 19.95
N PRO A 155 8.50 -22.65 19.76
CA PRO A 155 8.73 -23.19 18.43
C PRO A 155 7.50 -22.96 17.54
N VAL A 156 7.72 -22.65 16.25
CA VAL A 156 6.66 -22.25 15.31
C VAL A 156 5.47 -23.22 15.32
N ALA A 157 5.73 -24.53 15.25
CA ALA A 157 4.68 -25.54 15.22
C ALA A 157 3.87 -25.60 16.53
N GLU A 158 4.50 -25.32 17.67
CA GLU A 158 3.80 -25.28 18.97
C GLU A 158 2.96 -24.02 19.13
N ALA A 159 3.47 -22.87 18.67
CA ALA A 159 2.71 -21.63 18.63
C ALA A 159 1.47 -21.77 17.73
N ALA A 160 1.64 -22.35 16.53
CA ALA A 160 0.56 -22.58 15.58
C ALA A 160 -0.53 -23.50 16.13
N ARG A 161 -0.15 -24.61 16.81
CA ARG A 161 -1.12 -25.50 17.44
C ARG A 161 -1.93 -24.83 18.55
N ALA A 162 -1.26 -24.00 19.37
CA ALA A 162 -1.87 -23.35 20.52
C ALA A 162 -2.77 -22.15 20.15
N ALA A 163 -2.65 -21.62 18.93
CA ALA A 163 -3.29 -20.37 18.53
C ALA A 163 -4.60 -20.56 17.78
N ASP A 164 -5.57 -19.67 18.00
CA ASP A 164 -6.80 -19.57 17.21
C ASP A 164 -6.59 -18.74 15.93
N VAL A 165 -5.71 -17.75 16.02
CA VAL A 165 -5.32 -16.87 14.92
C VAL A 165 -3.82 -16.96 14.70
N ILE A 166 -3.39 -17.32 13.50
CA ILE A 166 -1.99 -17.47 13.12
C ILE A 166 -1.65 -16.39 12.09
N MET A 167 -0.79 -15.45 12.45
CA MET A 167 -0.34 -14.35 11.59
C MET A 167 1.07 -14.64 11.05
N MET A 168 1.21 -14.72 9.74
CA MET A 168 2.47 -14.97 9.02
C MET A 168 3.25 -13.68 8.80
N LEU A 169 4.39 -13.50 9.49
CA LEU A 169 5.28 -12.32 9.41
C LEU A 169 6.77 -12.72 9.29
N VAL A 170 7.02 -13.90 8.74
CA VAL A 170 8.33 -14.28 8.18
C VAL A 170 8.44 -13.73 6.75
N PRO A 171 9.66 -13.58 6.19
CA PRO A 171 9.84 -13.08 4.84
C PRO A 171 9.01 -13.88 3.82
N ASP A 172 8.44 -13.22 2.81
CA ASP A 172 7.50 -13.85 1.86
C ASP A 172 8.06 -15.09 1.18
N GLN A 173 9.34 -15.07 0.81
CA GLN A 173 10.04 -16.18 0.21
C GLN A 173 10.24 -17.40 1.15
N GLU A 174 10.17 -17.19 2.47
CA GLU A 174 10.30 -18.24 3.48
C GLU A 174 8.92 -18.79 3.93
N GLN A 175 7.84 -18.02 3.73
CA GLN A 175 6.52 -18.36 4.25
C GLN A 175 6.04 -19.75 3.81
N ARG A 176 6.25 -20.13 2.54
CA ARG A 176 5.84 -21.46 2.05
C ARG A 176 6.50 -22.61 2.83
N ALA A 177 7.81 -22.57 3.03
CA ALA A 177 8.53 -23.61 3.75
C ALA A 177 8.08 -23.69 5.22
N VAL A 178 7.87 -22.53 5.87
CA VAL A 178 7.35 -22.46 7.23
C VAL A 178 5.90 -22.97 7.29
N TYR A 179 5.09 -22.61 6.30
CA TYR A 179 3.70 -23.03 6.19
C TYR A 179 3.59 -24.55 6.10
N GLU A 180 4.25 -25.16 5.12
CA GLU A 180 4.21 -26.61 4.88
C GLU A 180 4.72 -27.39 6.10
N ALA A 181 5.83 -26.95 6.71
CA ALA A 181 6.47 -27.68 7.80
C ALA A 181 5.74 -27.55 9.14
N ALA A 182 5.13 -26.40 9.44
CA ALA A 182 4.71 -26.09 10.81
C ALA A 182 3.29 -25.52 10.94
N ILE A 183 2.75 -24.86 9.91
CA ILE A 183 1.45 -24.16 10.01
C ILE A 183 0.33 -25.03 9.45
N ALA A 184 0.50 -25.59 8.24
CA ALA A 184 -0.50 -26.42 7.58
C ALA A 184 -1.00 -27.57 8.47
N PRO A 185 -0.14 -28.32 9.19
CA PRO A 185 -0.60 -29.39 10.09
C PRO A 185 -1.40 -28.89 11.31
N ALA A 186 -1.28 -27.60 11.66
CA ALA A 186 -1.98 -26.99 12.79
C ALA A 186 -3.29 -26.31 12.40
N LEU A 187 -3.56 -26.12 11.10
CA LEU A 187 -4.77 -25.45 10.61
C LEU A 187 -5.98 -26.38 10.64
N THR A 188 -6.73 -26.33 11.74
CA THR A 188 -8.02 -27.02 11.92
C THR A 188 -9.19 -26.08 11.70
N ALA A 189 -10.39 -26.65 11.48
CA ALA A 189 -11.61 -25.86 11.31
C ALA A 189 -11.83 -24.84 12.45
N GLY A 190 -12.24 -23.63 12.08
CA GLY A 190 -12.47 -22.52 13.01
C GLY A 190 -11.25 -21.66 13.34
N LYS A 191 -10.04 -22.07 12.93
CA LYS A 191 -8.85 -21.20 13.02
C LYS A 191 -8.84 -20.14 11.91
N THR A 192 -8.06 -19.08 12.13
CA THR A 192 -7.80 -18.04 11.13
C THR A 192 -6.32 -18.03 10.76
N LEU A 193 -6.02 -18.06 9.46
CA LEU A 193 -4.70 -17.76 8.91
C LEU A 193 -4.69 -16.31 8.42
N MET A 194 -3.74 -15.51 8.91
CA MET A 194 -3.60 -14.10 8.55
C MET A 194 -2.25 -13.80 7.92
N PHE A 195 -2.24 -12.80 7.05
CA PHE A 195 -1.05 -12.24 6.41
C PHE A 195 -1.00 -10.72 6.59
N ALA A 196 0.20 -10.14 6.41
CA ALA A 196 0.35 -8.68 6.26
C ALA A 196 0.71 -8.25 4.82
N HIS A 197 0.85 -9.22 3.91
CA HIS A 197 1.01 -9.01 2.48
C HIS A 197 0.40 -10.21 1.73
N GLY A 198 -0.27 -9.96 0.60
CA GLY A 198 -1.04 -10.97 -0.11
C GLY A 198 -0.23 -11.93 -0.98
N PHE A 199 1.07 -11.69 -1.17
CA PHE A 199 1.95 -12.38 -2.14
C PHE A 199 1.73 -13.90 -2.22
N ASN A 200 1.88 -14.61 -1.12
CA ASN A 200 1.87 -16.08 -1.12
C ASN A 200 0.48 -16.66 -1.45
N VAL A 201 -0.60 -15.98 -1.06
CA VAL A 201 -1.97 -16.41 -1.37
C VAL A 201 -2.33 -16.02 -2.80
N HIS A 202 -2.00 -14.79 -3.21
CA HIS A 202 -2.34 -14.27 -4.54
C HIS A 202 -1.65 -15.04 -5.66
N PHE A 203 -0.36 -15.37 -5.49
CA PHE A 203 0.41 -16.14 -6.48
C PHE A 203 0.35 -17.66 -6.27
N GLY A 204 -0.43 -18.14 -5.30
CA GLY A 204 -0.68 -19.58 -5.10
C GLY A 204 0.49 -20.38 -4.53
N GLU A 205 1.47 -19.73 -3.89
CA GLU A 205 2.55 -20.42 -3.16
C GLU A 205 2.05 -21.07 -1.86
N ILE A 206 0.98 -20.53 -1.27
CA ILE A 206 0.26 -21.12 -0.13
C ILE A 206 -1.20 -21.27 -0.51
N VAL A 207 -1.72 -22.50 -0.35
CA VAL A 207 -3.13 -22.84 -0.57
C VAL A 207 -3.75 -23.28 0.76
N PRO A 208 -4.48 -22.40 1.46
CA PRO A 208 -5.11 -22.74 2.73
C PRO A 208 -6.22 -23.80 2.59
N PRO A 209 -6.48 -24.63 3.61
CA PRO A 209 -7.59 -25.59 3.59
C PRO A 209 -8.95 -24.85 3.65
N PRO A 210 -10.05 -25.42 3.14
CA PRO A 210 -11.35 -24.73 3.02
C PRO A 210 -12.05 -24.43 4.36
N GLY A 211 -11.64 -25.06 5.47
CA GLY A 211 -12.30 -24.93 6.78
C GLY A 211 -11.77 -23.80 7.68
N VAL A 212 -10.84 -22.97 7.19
CA VAL A 212 -10.21 -21.89 7.98
C VAL A 212 -10.56 -20.52 7.42
N ASP A 213 -10.59 -19.49 8.26
CA ASP A 213 -10.64 -18.13 7.73
C ASP A 213 -9.28 -17.74 7.17
N VAL A 214 -9.25 -16.99 6.07
CA VAL A 214 -8.03 -16.44 5.47
C VAL A 214 -8.24 -14.96 5.25
N SER A 215 -7.51 -14.14 6.00
CA SER A 215 -7.63 -12.68 5.93
C SER A 215 -6.26 -12.01 5.98
N MET A 216 -6.23 -10.70 5.73
CA MET A 216 -5.02 -9.91 5.74
C MET A 216 -5.29 -8.57 6.38
N ILE A 217 -4.34 -8.14 7.22
CA ILE A 217 -4.20 -6.76 7.68
C ILE A 217 -2.81 -6.30 7.27
N ALA A 218 -2.73 -5.39 6.30
CA ALA A 218 -1.48 -4.88 5.75
C ALA A 218 -1.28 -3.41 6.16
N PRO A 219 -0.49 -3.12 7.23
CA PRO A 219 -0.13 -1.75 7.56
C PRO A 219 0.66 -1.13 6.40
N LYS A 220 0.26 0.06 5.95
CA LYS A 220 0.97 0.79 4.89
C LYS A 220 2.12 1.60 5.47
N SER A 221 3.01 0.91 6.19
CA SER A 221 4.16 1.49 6.89
C SER A 221 5.18 0.41 7.28
N PRO A 222 6.49 0.74 7.30
CA PRO A 222 7.50 -0.10 7.94
C PRO A 222 7.15 -0.44 9.40
N GLY A 223 7.43 -1.68 9.82
CA GLY A 223 7.01 -2.16 11.15
C GLY A 223 7.53 -1.35 12.34
N HIS A 224 8.73 -0.76 12.27
CA HIS A 224 9.21 0.12 13.35
C HIS A 224 8.33 1.36 13.54
N LEU A 225 7.79 1.92 12.46
CA LEU A 225 6.82 3.02 12.51
C LEU A 225 5.46 2.56 13.00
N VAL A 226 5.01 1.36 12.62
CA VAL A 226 3.79 0.74 13.19
C VAL A 226 3.88 0.70 14.72
N ARG A 227 5.03 0.33 15.28
CA ARG A 227 5.25 0.30 16.74
C ARG A 227 5.35 1.70 17.35
N SER A 228 6.17 2.59 16.77
CA SER A 228 6.40 3.92 17.36
C SER A 228 5.15 4.78 17.34
N GLU A 229 4.38 4.75 16.25
CA GLU A 229 3.12 5.48 16.14
C GLU A 229 2.08 4.95 17.13
N TYR A 230 1.97 3.62 17.28
CA TYR A 230 1.09 3.01 18.27
C TYR A 230 1.42 3.45 19.70
N ALA A 231 2.71 3.40 20.06
CA ALA A 231 3.19 3.81 21.39
C ALA A 231 2.99 5.30 21.66
N ALA A 232 2.96 6.13 20.61
CA ALA A 232 2.66 7.55 20.69
C ALA A 232 1.14 7.86 20.69
N GLY A 233 0.28 6.84 20.80
CA GLY A 233 -1.18 6.99 20.79
C GLY A 233 -1.78 7.25 19.40
N ARG A 234 -0.97 7.20 18.34
CA ARG A 234 -1.39 7.31 16.94
C ARG A 234 -1.48 5.92 16.31
N GLY A 235 -1.64 5.85 14.99
CA GLY A 235 -1.64 4.63 14.22
C GLY A 235 -1.20 4.91 12.79
N VAL A 236 -0.93 3.85 12.04
CA VAL A 236 -0.65 3.95 10.60
C VAL A 236 -1.83 3.40 9.81
N PRO A 237 -2.15 3.93 8.61
CA PRO A 237 -3.20 3.36 7.78
C PRO A 237 -2.97 1.87 7.51
N GLY A 238 -4.05 1.10 7.45
CA GLY A 238 -4.01 -0.32 7.12
C GLY A 238 -4.93 -0.66 5.96
N LEU A 239 -4.66 -1.79 5.31
CA LEU A 239 -5.60 -2.42 4.39
C LEU A 239 -6.17 -3.69 5.01
N VAL A 240 -7.44 -3.98 4.75
CA VAL A 240 -8.09 -5.24 5.14
C VAL A 240 -8.59 -5.98 3.92
N ALA A 241 -8.29 -7.28 3.84
CA ALA A 241 -8.82 -8.17 2.83
C ALA A 241 -9.23 -9.52 3.43
N VAL A 242 -10.23 -10.15 2.83
CA VAL A 242 -10.64 -11.52 3.13
C VAL A 242 -10.55 -12.34 1.86
N HIS A 243 -9.76 -13.42 1.91
CA HIS A 243 -9.64 -14.39 0.82
C HIS A 243 -10.63 -15.54 1.00
N GLN A 244 -10.80 -16.01 2.23
CA GLN A 244 -11.72 -17.10 2.59
C GLN A 244 -12.42 -16.76 3.91
N ASP A 245 -13.74 -16.93 3.95
CA ASP A 245 -14.57 -16.72 5.15
C ASP A 245 -15.33 -18.01 5.47
N ALA A 246 -14.64 -18.95 6.12
CA ALA A 246 -15.21 -20.25 6.47
C ALA A 246 -16.17 -20.13 7.67
N SER A 247 -15.93 -19.16 8.56
CA SER A 247 -16.72 -18.97 9.78
C SER A 247 -17.87 -17.97 9.61
N GLY A 248 -17.90 -17.19 8.53
CA GLY A 248 -18.79 -16.02 8.38
C GLY A 248 -18.43 -14.84 9.29
N GLN A 249 -17.21 -14.83 9.86
CA GLN A 249 -16.71 -13.79 10.78
C GLN A 249 -15.32 -13.27 10.42
N ALA A 250 -14.75 -13.67 9.26
CA ALA A 250 -13.38 -13.33 8.88
C ALA A 250 -13.13 -11.82 8.87
N LEU A 251 -14.04 -11.03 8.29
CA LEU A 251 -13.88 -9.57 8.21
C LEU A 251 -13.97 -8.89 9.58
N PRO A 252 -15.02 -9.11 10.42
CA PRO A 252 -15.04 -8.58 11.78
C PRO A 252 -13.82 -8.95 12.62
N ASN A 253 -13.31 -10.19 12.45
CA ASN A 253 -12.12 -10.66 13.14
C ASN A 253 -10.84 -9.95 12.66
N ALA A 254 -10.69 -9.75 11.35
CA ALA A 254 -9.58 -9.00 10.77
C ALA A 254 -9.61 -7.53 11.22
N LEU A 255 -10.78 -6.89 11.23
CA LEU A 255 -10.94 -5.51 11.71
C LEU A 255 -10.59 -5.38 13.20
N ALA A 256 -10.96 -6.35 14.05
CA ALA A 256 -10.54 -6.37 15.44
C ALA A 256 -9.02 -6.50 15.58
N TYR A 257 -8.38 -7.33 14.75
CA TYR A 257 -6.92 -7.43 14.67
C TYR A 257 -6.29 -6.08 14.26
N ALA A 258 -6.84 -5.39 13.26
CA ALA A 258 -6.37 -4.08 12.82
C ALA A 258 -6.44 -3.04 13.93
N THR A 259 -7.50 -3.06 14.74
CA THR A 259 -7.60 -2.25 15.96
C THR A 259 -6.56 -2.64 17.00
N GLY A 260 -6.34 -3.93 17.20
CA GLY A 260 -5.32 -4.45 18.11
C GLY A 260 -3.89 -4.00 17.77
N ILE A 261 -3.60 -3.73 16.51
CA ILE A 261 -2.31 -3.17 16.07
C ILE A 261 -2.31 -1.64 15.89
N GLY A 262 -3.47 -0.99 16.09
CA GLY A 262 -3.67 0.47 16.04
C GLY A 262 -3.98 1.07 14.66
N CYS A 263 -4.14 0.26 13.61
CA CYS A 263 -4.39 0.80 12.26
C CYS A 263 -5.71 1.58 12.15
N SER A 264 -6.74 1.16 12.89
CA SER A 264 -8.07 1.80 12.86
C SER A 264 -8.10 3.21 13.47
N ARG A 265 -7.03 3.65 14.15
CA ARG A 265 -6.84 5.05 14.57
C ARG A 265 -6.60 5.97 13.38
N ALA A 266 -5.92 5.47 12.34
CA ALA A 266 -5.64 6.22 11.11
C ALA A 266 -6.63 5.89 9.98
N GLY A 267 -7.25 4.71 10.03
CA GLY A 267 -8.22 4.22 9.06
C GLY A 267 -7.75 2.93 8.39
N VAL A 268 -8.69 2.01 8.19
CA VAL A 268 -8.47 0.71 7.53
C VAL A 268 -9.29 0.65 6.26
N LEU A 269 -8.65 0.52 5.09
CA LEU A 269 -9.33 0.51 3.81
C LEU A 269 -9.60 -0.92 3.35
N ALA A 270 -10.83 -1.19 2.90
CA ALA A 270 -11.18 -2.48 2.30
C ALA A 270 -10.46 -2.66 0.95
N THR A 271 -9.91 -3.84 0.72
CA THR A 271 -9.26 -4.23 -0.54
C THR A 271 -9.43 -5.74 -0.78
N THR A 272 -8.74 -6.27 -1.80
CA THR A 272 -8.59 -7.70 -2.06
C THR A 272 -7.13 -8.10 -1.95
N PHE A 273 -6.85 -9.41 -1.78
CA PHE A 273 -5.48 -9.92 -1.81
C PHE A 273 -4.75 -9.56 -3.11
N ALA A 274 -5.45 -9.58 -4.26
CA ALA A 274 -4.88 -9.20 -5.56
C ALA A 274 -4.53 -7.72 -5.63
N GLU A 275 -5.49 -6.84 -5.31
CA GLU A 275 -5.26 -5.38 -5.36
C GLU A 275 -4.16 -4.96 -4.38
N GLU A 276 -4.15 -5.50 -3.15
CA GLU A 276 -3.08 -5.23 -2.20
C GLU A 276 -1.72 -5.69 -2.73
N THR A 277 -1.62 -6.94 -3.20
CA THR A 277 -0.35 -7.49 -3.67
C THR A 277 0.19 -6.70 -4.86
N GLU A 278 -0.65 -6.44 -5.86
CA GLU A 278 -0.26 -5.73 -7.07
C GLU A 278 0.16 -4.28 -6.79
N THR A 279 -0.60 -3.57 -5.95
CA THR A 279 -0.33 -2.16 -5.66
C THR A 279 0.84 -1.96 -4.71
N ASP A 280 1.04 -2.87 -3.75
CA ASP A 280 2.15 -2.83 -2.81
C ASP A 280 3.48 -3.06 -3.55
N LEU A 281 3.58 -4.16 -4.32
CA LEU A 281 4.74 -4.47 -5.16
C LEU A 281 5.04 -3.36 -6.16
N PHE A 282 4.01 -2.76 -6.78
CA PHE A 282 4.20 -1.65 -7.70
C PHE A 282 4.74 -0.42 -6.97
N GLY A 283 4.17 -0.09 -5.82
CA GLY A 283 4.55 1.06 -5.01
C GLY A 283 6.02 1.00 -4.61
N GLU A 284 6.48 -0.12 -4.07
CA GLU A 284 7.88 -0.29 -3.66
C GLU A 284 8.86 -0.30 -4.85
N GLN A 285 8.52 -0.94 -5.97
CA GLN A 285 9.41 -1.02 -7.13
C GLN A 285 9.52 0.33 -7.86
N ALA A 286 8.38 0.98 -8.13
CA ALA A 286 8.34 2.14 -9.00
C ALA A 286 8.52 3.48 -8.28
N VAL A 287 8.23 3.56 -6.97
CA VAL A 287 8.19 4.84 -6.25
C VAL A 287 8.92 4.79 -4.90
N LEU A 288 8.42 4.01 -3.94
CA LEU A 288 8.77 4.12 -2.52
C LEU A 288 10.18 3.61 -2.20
N CYS A 289 10.71 2.66 -2.99
CA CYS A 289 12.05 2.13 -2.83
C CYS A 289 12.86 2.34 -4.12
N GLY A 290 12.54 1.60 -5.18
CA GLY A 290 13.34 1.60 -6.41
C GLY A 290 13.39 2.98 -7.08
N GLY A 291 12.24 3.61 -7.28
CA GLY A 291 12.14 4.93 -7.91
C GLY A 291 12.87 6.03 -7.14
N VAL A 292 12.56 6.20 -5.84
CA VAL A 292 13.14 7.28 -5.03
C VAL A 292 14.64 7.10 -4.82
N THR A 293 15.13 5.89 -4.55
CA THR A 293 16.57 5.66 -4.33
C THR A 293 17.37 5.89 -5.61
N ALA A 294 16.87 5.45 -6.76
CA ALA A 294 17.49 5.73 -8.05
C ALA A 294 17.50 7.23 -8.40
N LEU A 295 16.42 7.97 -8.09
CA LEU A 295 16.35 9.41 -8.32
C LEU A 295 17.36 10.18 -7.46
N ILE A 296 17.43 9.85 -6.17
CA ILE A 296 18.40 10.43 -5.24
C ILE A 296 19.82 10.17 -5.73
N GLN A 297 20.12 8.91 -6.08
CA GLN A 297 21.44 8.51 -6.55
C GLN A 297 21.83 9.25 -7.83
N ALA A 298 20.94 9.29 -8.83
CA ALA A 298 21.21 9.98 -10.09
C ALA A 298 21.46 11.50 -9.89
N GLY A 299 20.71 12.14 -8.99
CA GLY A 299 20.92 13.55 -8.64
C GLY A 299 22.28 13.78 -7.97
N PHE A 300 22.62 12.94 -6.99
CA PHE A 300 23.90 13.00 -6.28
C PHE A 300 25.09 12.78 -7.23
N GLU A 301 25.01 11.76 -8.09
CA GLU A 301 26.04 11.46 -9.09
C GLU A 301 26.19 12.60 -10.10
N THR A 302 25.09 13.15 -10.62
CA THR A 302 25.12 14.28 -11.55
C THR A 302 25.86 15.49 -10.97
N LEU A 303 25.63 15.82 -9.70
CA LEU A 303 26.30 16.95 -9.04
C LEU A 303 27.78 16.63 -8.78
N THR A 304 28.09 15.45 -8.27
CA THR A 304 29.48 15.09 -7.94
C THR A 304 30.35 14.92 -9.19
N GLU A 305 29.82 14.34 -10.27
CA GLU A 305 30.50 14.24 -11.58
C GLU A 305 30.76 15.62 -12.20
N ALA A 306 29.89 16.59 -11.95
CA ALA A 306 30.09 17.99 -12.36
C ALA A 306 31.11 18.75 -11.49
N GLY A 307 31.68 18.11 -10.46
CA GLY A 307 32.72 18.68 -9.59
C GLY A 307 32.20 19.42 -8.36
N TYR A 308 30.91 19.32 -8.04
CA TYR A 308 30.39 19.86 -6.78
C TYR A 308 30.81 18.98 -5.58
N ALA A 309 30.92 19.61 -4.41
CA ALA A 309 31.27 18.91 -3.17
C ALA A 309 30.22 17.81 -2.84
N PRO A 310 30.63 16.58 -2.51
CA PRO A 310 29.72 15.49 -2.19
C PRO A 310 28.77 15.80 -1.03
N GLU A 311 29.21 16.58 -0.04
CA GLU A 311 28.38 16.99 1.09
C GLU A 311 27.21 17.87 0.64
N MET A 312 27.48 18.82 -0.28
CA MET A 312 26.44 19.66 -0.86
C MET A 312 25.46 18.81 -1.68
N ALA A 313 25.96 17.88 -2.50
CA ALA A 313 25.11 16.97 -3.26
C ALA A 313 24.23 16.09 -2.35
N TYR A 314 24.76 15.64 -1.20
CA TYR A 314 23.97 14.88 -0.23
C TYR A 314 22.83 15.71 0.38
N PHE A 315 23.11 16.97 0.76
CA PHE A 315 22.08 17.85 1.31
C PHE A 315 20.95 18.09 0.30
N GLU A 316 21.31 18.48 -0.91
CA GLU A 316 20.37 18.83 -1.99
C GLU A 316 19.57 17.62 -2.49
N CYS A 317 20.20 16.46 -2.66
CA CYS A 317 19.57 15.31 -3.33
C CYS A 317 18.96 14.28 -2.36
N LEU A 318 19.33 14.28 -1.08
CA LEU A 318 18.80 13.33 -0.09
C LEU A 318 18.23 14.03 1.14
N HIS A 319 19.00 14.86 1.83
CA HIS A 319 18.59 15.41 3.13
C HIS A 319 17.29 16.22 3.03
N GLU A 320 17.22 17.15 2.07
CA GLU A 320 16.06 18.02 1.90
C GLU A 320 14.82 17.30 1.37
N LEU A 321 14.98 16.12 0.75
CA LEU A 321 13.85 15.33 0.27
C LEU A 321 12.90 14.97 1.42
N LYS A 322 13.42 14.72 2.63
CA LYS A 322 12.57 14.51 3.81
C LYS A 322 11.63 15.71 4.06
N LEU A 323 12.16 16.93 3.98
CA LEU A 323 11.38 18.15 4.26
C LEU A 323 10.28 18.34 3.21
N ILE A 324 10.60 18.11 1.94
CA ILE A 324 9.62 18.18 0.84
C ILE A 324 8.53 17.12 1.02
N VAL A 325 8.91 15.88 1.34
CA VAL A 325 7.94 14.79 1.57
C VAL A 325 7.09 15.06 2.82
N ASP A 326 7.64 15.65 3.88
CA ASP A 326 6.87 16.02 5.08
C ASP A 326 5.81 17.09 4.75
N LEU A 327 6.11 18.05 3.87
CA LEU A 327 5.12 19.03 3.39
C LEU A 327 4.03 18.37 2.54
N ILE A 328 4.41 17.46 1.64
CA ILE A 328 3.44 16.70 0.81
C ILE A 328 2.54 15.85 1.71
N TYR A 329 3.10 15.19 2.72
CA TYR A 329 2.34 14.40 3.68
C TYR A 329 1.36 15.27 4.48
N ARG A 330 1.78 16.46 4.88
CA ARG A 330 0.96 17.39 5.68
C ARG A 330 -0.23 18.00 4.91
N GLY A 331 -0.07 18.33 3.63
CA GLY A 331 -1.08 19.11 2.90
C GLY A 331 -1.18 18.84 1.41
N GLY A 332 -0.56 17.77 0.91
CA GLY A 332 -0.52 17.41 -0.50
C GLY A 332 0.44 18.26 -1.33
N LEU A 333 0.49 17.96 -2.63
CA LEU A 333 1.39 18.62 -3.58
C LEU A 333 1.17 20.14 -3.65
N SER A 334 -0.08 20.59 -3.55
CA SER A 334 -0.41 22.03 -3.57
C SER A 334 0.15 22.76 -2.35
N PHE A 335 0.09 22.16 -1.16
CA PHE A 335 0.65 22.77 0.05
C PHE A 335 2.18 22.82 -0.01
N MET A 336 2.81 21.76 -0.51
CA MET A 336 4.26 21.75 -0.75
C MET A 336 4.65 22.88 -1.71
N ARG A 337 3.97 23.02 -2.86
CA ARG A 337 4.22 24.08 -3.84
C ARG A 337 4.01 25.49 -3.30
N HIS A 338 2.99 25.67 -2.47
CA HIS A 338 2.76 26.94 -1.77
C HIS A 338 3.86 27.29 -0.76
N SER A 339 4.57 26.28 -0.25
CA SER A 339 5.60 26.45 0.80
C SER A 339 7.00 26.70 0.24
N ILE A 340 7.25 26.35 -1.03
CA ILE A 340 8.53 26.60 -1.71
C ILE A 340 8.53 27.95 -2.43
N SER A 341 9.70 28.41 -2.89
CA SER A 341 9.79 29.66 -3.66
C SER A 341 9.19 29.53 -5.05
N ASP A 342 8.73 30.63 -5.64
CA ASP A 342 8.22 30.67 -7.02
C ASP A 342 9.23 30.12 -8.06
N THR A 343 10.53 30.30 -7.79
CA THR A 343 11.60 29.74 -8.64
C THR A 343 11.64 28.22 -8.57
N ALA A 344 11.48 27.66 -7.37
CA ALA A 344 11.42 26.22 -7.17
C ALA A 344 10.12 25.62 -7.74
N GLU A 345 8.96 26.29 -7.57
CA GLU A 345 7.69 25.85 -8.15
C GLU A 345 7.74 25.86 -9.69
N TYR A 346 8.25 26.92 -10.30
CA TYR A 346 8.45 26.96 -11.75
C TYR A 346 9.42 25.85 -12.24
N GLY A 347 10.47 25.58 -11.46
CA GLY A 347 11.38 24.45 -11.68
C GLY A 347 10.67 23.10 -11.65
N ASP A 348 9.92 22.80 -10.59
CA ASP A 348 9.11 21.58 -10.43
C ASP A 348 8.16 21.41 -11.63
N LEU A 349 7.28 22.38 -11.87
CA LEU A 349 6.23 22.29 -12.87
C LEU A 349 6.74 22.13 -14.30
N THR A 350 7.92 22.66 -14.61
CA THR A 350 8.46 22.64 -15.98
C THR A 350 9.57 21.62 -16.21
N ARG A 351 10.28 21.17 -15.17
CA ARG A 351 11.39 20.21 -15.28
C ARG A 351 10.98 18.81 -14.83
N GLY A 352 9.96 18.68 -13.97
CA GLY A 352 9.48 17.40 -13.48
C GLY A 352 9.13 16.42 -14.61
N GLU A 353 8.41 16.86 -15.65
CA GLU A 353 8.06 16.00 -16.80
C GLU A 353 9.25 15.64 -17.70
N ARG A 354 10.35 16.39 -17.63
CA ARG A 354 11.59 16.05 -18.35
C ARG A 354 12.32 14.89 -17.68
N VAL A 355 12.29 14.84 -16.35
CA VAL A 355 12.82 13.72 -15.55
C VAL A 355 11.86 12.54 -15.62
N ILE A 356 10.59 12.75 -15.29
CA ILE A 356 9.50 11.77 -15.37
C ILE A 356 8.91 11.78 -16.78
N SER A 357 9.75 11.41 -17.74
CA SER A 357 9.43 11.41 -19.17
C SER A 357 8.36 10.37 -19.54
N PRO A 358 7.76 10.45 -20.75
CA PRO A 358 6.86 9.41 -21.24
C PRO A 358 7.46 8.00 -21.21
N ALA A 359 8.79 7.87 -21.37
CA ALA A 359 9.49 6.59 -21.27
C ALA A 359 9.48 6.03 -19.84
N VAL A 360 9.71 6.87 -18.81
CA VAL A 360 9.60 6.46 -17.39
C VAL A 360 8.18 5.98 -17.09
N ARG A 361 7.16 6.69 -17.59
CA ARG A 361 5.75 6.29 -17.42
C ARG A 361 5.44 4.99 -18.17
N ALA A 362 6.07 4.74 -19.32
CA ALA A 362 5.94 3.47 -20.02
C ALA A 362 6.56 2.32 -19.23
N GLU A 363 7.70 2.55 -18.58
CA GLU A 363 8.36 1.54 -17.76
C GLU A 363 7.54 1.20 -16.51
N MET A 364 6.96 2.20 -15.83
CA MET A 364 6.02 1.95 -14.73
C MET A 364 4.86 1.02 -15.17
N ARG A 365 4.32 1.19 -16.39
CA ARG A 365 3.28 0.29 -16.91
C ARG A 365 3.79 -1.13 -17.15
N ARG A 366 5.05 -1.30 -17.57
CA ARG A 366 5.66 -2.63 -17.74
C ARG A 366 5.88 -3.31 -16.40
N LEU A 367 6.44 -2.62 -15.41
CA LEU A 367 6.59 -3.14 -14.06
C LEU A 367 5.25 -3.64 -13.49
N LEU A 368 4.17 -2.85 -13.65
CA LEU A 368 2.83 -3.28 -13.24
C LEU A 368 2.33 -4.52 -14.02
N ALA A 369 2.64 -4.64 -15.31
CA ALA A 369 2.30 -5.81 -16.11
C ALA A 369 3.08 -7.07 -15.68
N ASP A 370 4.36 -6.91 -15.33
CA ASP A 370 5.21 -7.99 -14.84
C ASP A 370 4.75 -8.49 -13.47
N ILE A 371 4.29 -7.59 -12.61
CA ILE A 371 3.65 -7.92 -11.33
C ILE A 371 2.35 -8.69 -11.55
N ARG A 372 1.43 -8.15 -12.37
CA ARG A 372 0.11 -8.76 -12.63
C ARG A 372 0.18 -10.13 -13.31
N SER A 373 1.16 -10.33 -14.17
CA SER A 373 1.40 -11.62 -14.82
C SER A 373 2.08 -12.65 -13.91
N GLY A 374 2.56 -12.23 -12.74
CA GLY A 374 3.36 -13.04 -11.82
C GLY A 374 4.79 -13.27 -12.30
N ALA A 375 5.25 -12.55 -13.34
CA ALA A 375 6.63 -12.67 -13.83
C ALA A 375 7.64 -12.26 -12.74
N PHE A 376 7.41 -11.13 -12.08
CA PHE A 376 8.24 -10.68 -10.96
C PHE A 376 8.25 -11.70 -9.81
N ALA A 377 7.07 -12.22 -9.44
CA ALA A 377 6.96 -13.21 -8.36
C ALA A 377 7.77 -14.47 -8.67
N LYS A 378 7.68 -15.00 -9.90
CA LYS A 378 8.46 -16.15 -10.35
C LYS A 378 9.96 -15.89 -10.32
N GLU A 379 10.41 -14.72 -10.80
CA GLU A 379 11.81 -14.31 -10.74
C GLU A 379 12.31 -14.28 -9.29
N TRP A 380 11.58 -13.58 -8.41
CA TRP A 380 11.98 -13.42 -7.01
C TRP A 380 12.05 -14.75 -6.25
N ILE A 381 11.04 -15.61 -6.43
CA ILE A 381 11.00 -16.92 -5.81
C ILE A 381 12.18 -17.79 -6.28
N ALA A 382 12.47 -17.78 -7.58
CA ALA A 382 13.58 -18.55 -8.15
C ALA A 382 14.94 -18.06 -7.62
N GLU A 383 15.16 -16.74 -7.63
CA GLU A 383 16.37 -16.09 -7.10
C GLU A 383 16.57 -16.44 -5.62
N SER A 384 15.52 -16.32 -4.80
CA SER A 384 15.60 -16.65 -3.38
C SER A 384 15.92 -18.13 -3.16
N ARG A 385 15.27 -19.05 -3.87
CA ARG A 385 15.51 -20.49 -3.73
C ARG A 385 16.93 -20.89 -4.15
N ALA A 386 17.55 -20.14 -5.05
CA ALA A 386 18.94 -20.31 -5.45
C ALA A 386 19.96 -19.74 -4.43
N GLY A 387 19.51 -19.21 -3.28
CA GLY A 387 20.38 -18.58 -2.29
C GLY A 387 20.62 -17.08 -2.51
N ALA A 388 19.82 -16.45 -3.38
CA ALA A 388 19.81 -15.02 -3.66
C ALA A 388 21.17 -14.41 -4.10
N PRO A 389 21.93 -15.04 -5.03
CA PRO A 389 23.26 -14.58 -5.43
C PRO A 389 23.25 -13.17 -6.05
N ARG A 390 22.36 -12.90 -7.01
CA ARG A 390 22.23 -11.59 -7.66
C ARG A 390 21.74 -10.56 -6.66
N PHE A 391 20.77 -10.92 -5.82
CA PHE A 391 20.27 -10.00 -4.79
C PHE A 391 21.36 -9.60 -3.79
N ASN A 392 22.17 -10.55 -3.32
CA ASN A 392 23.28 -10.29 -2.42
C ASN A 392 24.36 -9.41 -3.09
N GLU A 393 24.63 -9.61 -4.39
CA GLU A 393 25.53 -8.73 -5.14
C GLU A 393 24.99 -7.31 -5.25
N LEU A 394 23.71 -7.14 -5.63
CA LEU A 394 23.05 -5.84 -5.72
C LEU A 394 23.08 -5.11 -4.38
N ARG A 395 22.80 -5.81 -3.28
CA ARG A 395 22.87 -5.26 -1.92
C ARG A 395 24.27 -4.77 -1.58
N ARG A 396 25.31 -5.58 -1.85
CA ARG A 396 26.70 -5.20 -1.59
C ARG A 396 27.09 -3.95 -2.38
N LYS A 397 26.70 -3.87 -3.65
CA LYS A 397 26.94 -2.68 -4.49
C LYS A 397 26.25 -1.44 -3.93
N ALA A 398 24.99 -1.55 -3.53
CA ALA A 398 24.24 -0.44 -2.95
C ALA A 398 24.89 0.10 -1.66
N GLN A 399 25.35 -0.79 -0.78
CA GLN A 399 26.02 -0.41 0.48
C GLN A 399 27.38 0.28 0.29
N GLN A 400 27.98 0.15 -0.89
CA GLN A 400 29.30 0.71 -1.20
C GLN A 400 29.23 2.04 -1.94
N GLN A 401 28.03 2.55 -2.23
CA GLN A 401 27.84 3.81 -2.95
C GLN A 401 28.45 5.00 -2.17
N PRO A 402 29.05 5.99 -2.85
CA PRO A 402 29.67 7.13 -2.19
C PRO A 402 28.69 7.93 -1.31
N ILE A 403 27.41 8.02 -1.70
CA ILE A 403 26.37 8.71 -0.95
C ILE A 403 26.17 8.12 0.47
N GLU A 404 26.37 6.81 0.65
CA GLU A 404 26.26 6.15 1.95
C GLU A 404 27.41 6.56 2.88
N GLN A 405 28.63 6.69 2.34
CA GLN A 405 29.81 7.06 3.10
C GLN A 405 29.72 8.52 3.56
N VAL A 406 29.39 9.43 2.63
CA VAL A 406 29.17 10.86 2.93
C VAL A 406 28.01 11.04 3.90
N GLY A 407 26.91 10.33 3.67
CA GLY A 407 25.72 10.41 4.50
C GLY A 407 25.94 9.99 5.94
N ALA A 408 26.69 8.91 6.18
CA ALA A 408 27.03 8.47 7.54
C ALA A 408 27.83 9.53 8.31
N LEU A 409 28.79 10.19 7.66
CA LEU A 409 29.55 11.28 8.29
C LEU A 409 28.64 12.46 8.65
N LEU A 410 27.80 12.90 7.71
CA LEU A 410 26.92 14.05 7.91
C LEU A 410 25.84 13.77 8.97
N ARG A 411 25.23 12.58 8.97
CA ARG A 411 24.23 12.22 9.98
C ARG A 411 24.84 12.14 11.38
N ALA A 412 26.06 11.61 11.51
CA ALA A 412 26.77 11.59 12.80
C ALA A 412 27.05 12.99 13.37
N MET A 413 27.14 14.02 12.52
CA MET A 413 27.31 15.42 12.95
C MET A 413 26.01 16.09 13.39
N MET A 414 24.85 15.49 13.15
CA MET A 414 23.53 16.04 13.48
C MET A 414 23.02 15.46 14.81
N PRO A 415 23.01 16.21 15.92
CA PRO A 415 22.75 15.66 17.27
C PRO A 415 21.38 14.98 17.44
N TRP A 416 20.40 15.35 16.61
CA TRP A 416 19.04 14.82 16.65
C TRP A 416 18.85 13.53 15.84
N THR A 417 19.85 13.07 15.08
CA THR A 417 19.77 11.79 14.37
C THR A 417 20.16 10.64 15.32
N GLU A 418 19.78 9.40 14.98
CA GLU A 418 20.23 8.25 15.78
C GLU A 418 21.75 8.13 15.85
N GLU A 419 22.45 8.38 14.75
CA GLU A 419 23.91 8.31 14.68
C GLU A 419 24.56 9.41 15.51
N GLY A 420 24.06 10.65 15.41
CA GLY A 420 24.54 11.78 16.22
C GLY A 420 24.22 11.64 17.71
N ALA A 421 23.06 11.09 18.08
CA ALA A 421 22.70 10.79 19.46
C ALA A 421 23.60 9.72 20.09
N ARG A 422 24.05 8.72 19.30
CA ARG A 422 25.03 7.72 19.73
C ARG A 422 26.42 8.31 19.91
N GLY A 423 26.86 9.19 19.01
CA GLY A 423 28.18 9.84 19.07
C GLY A 423 28.33 10.91 20.15
N SER A 424 27.24 11.60 20.51
CA SER A 424 27.22 12.68 21.50
C SER A 424 27.03 12.23 22.95
N GLY A 425 26.92 10.92 23.22
CA GLY A 425 26.63 10.38 24.55
C GLY A 425 25.21 10.67 25.05
N LEU A 426 24.32 11.14 24.17
CA LEU A 426 22.88 11.36 24.43
C LEU A 426 22.04 10.07 24.28
N GLY A 427 22.69 8.92 24.09
CA GLY A 427 22.08 7.59 24.04
C GLY A 427 21.38 7.21 25.36
N THR A 428 20.04 7.32 25.36
CA THR A 428 19.08 6.75 26.31
C THR A 428 19.20 7.16 27.79
N ARG A 429 18.60 8.31 28.15
CA ARG A 429 17.92 8.42 29.45
C ARG A 429 16.49 7.88 29.30
N LYS A 430 16.26 6.68 29.84
CA LYS A 430 14.91 6.18 30.10
C LYS A 430 14.20 7.12 31.09
N GLY A 431 13.08 7.69 30.63
CA GLY A 431 11.89 8.12 31.38
C GLY A 431 12.06 8.97 32.65
N GLN A 432 11.60 10.23 32.60
CA GLN A 432 10.72 10.81 33.64
C GLN A 432 10.01 12.08 33.12
N GLY A 433 8.67 12.03 33.18
CA GLY A 433 7.67 13.10 33.39
C GLY A 433 7.85 14.55 32.91
N SER A 434 6.80 15.00 32.21
CA SER A 434 6.17 16.33 32.17
C SER A 434 6.95 17.54 31.62
N SER A 435 6.43 18.18 30.56
CA SER A 435 5.38 19.21 30.67
C SER A 435 4.94 19.76 29.29
N GLU A 436 3.62 19.68 29.06
CA GLU A 436 2.73 20.50 28.22
C GLU A 436 2.92 20.67 26.68
N PRO A 437 1.80 20.67 25.91
CA PRO A 437 1.81 20.98 24.49
C PRO A 437 1.98 22.49 24.25
N LEU A 438 2.93 22.87 23.39
CA LEU A 438 3.03 24.24 22.90
C LEU A 438 1.70 24.65 22.24
N ALA A 439 1.08 25.70 22.80
CA ALA A 439 -0.02 26.41 22.17
C ALA A 439 0.41 26.96 20.79
N PRO A 440 -0.48 26.99 19.79
CA PRO A 440 -0.15 27.55 18.48
C PRO A 440 0.18 29.03 18.62
N SER A 441 1.34 29.42 18.10
CA SER A 441 1.74 30.83 18.01
C SER A 441 0.79 31.58 17.06
N PRO A 442 0.38 32.82 17.37
CA PRO A 442 -0.53 33.58 16.52
C PRO A 442 0.15 33.98 15.21
N GLU A 443 -0.56 33.82 14.09
CA GLU A 443 -0.13 34.22 12.75
C GLU A 443 0.33 35.68 12.69
N PRO A 444 1.40 36.01 11.94
CA PRO A 444 1.75 37.39 11.69
C PRO A 444 0.72 38.02 10.73
N ARG A 445 -0.01 39.02 11.23
CA ARG A 445 -0.86 39.91 10.42
C ARG A 445 -0.01 40.60 9.36
N ARG A 446 -0.33 40.42 8.09
CA ARG A 446 0.19 41.25 7.00
C ARG A 446 -0.39 42.65 7.14
N GLU A 447 0.47 43.65 7.35
CA GLU A 447 0.10 45.05 7.14
C GLU A 447 0.10 45.37 5.62
N PRO A 448 -0.83 46.21 5.15
CA PRO A 448 -0.85 46.65 3.76
C PRO A 448 0.23 47.70 3.50
N LEU A 449 1.06 47.45 2.49
CA LEU A 449 1.96 48.45 1.91
C LEU A 449 1.13 49.66 1.44
N ARG A 450 1.42 50.84 2.00
CA ARG A 450 0.89 52.13 1.55
C ARG A 450 1.89 52.82 0.62
N ALA A 451 1.31 53.36 -0.45
CA ALA A 451 1.83 54.24 -1.52
C ALA A 451 2.77 53.59 -2.53
#